data_AF-N9ETC1-F1
#
_entry.id   AF-N9ETC1-F1
#
_cell.length_a   1.000
_cell.length_b   1.000
_cell.length_c   1.000
_cell.angle_alpha   90.00
_cell.angle_beta   90.00
_cell.angle_gamma   90.00
#
_symmetry.space_group_name_H-M   'P 1'
#
loop_
_entity.id
_entity.type
_entity.pdbx_description
1 polymer ?
#
loop_
_entity_poly.entity_id
_entity_poly.type
_entity_poly.pdbx_seq_one_letter_code
_entity_poly.pdbx_strand_id
1 'polypeptide(L)'
;MKITSPYFLALLAIVLYAVSMLVYGTLCIFKNATANDISAFGSILGGVGAFFGGFVALIIFYGWKRQHNKSIVANEAKLAFNKIHNERSIIHGLKFKLNNLSDIYESDRAYYIRDFLTEIIKLQEERNKNLSSLDEFIYLVEGSKLHRLILEYSLHLESFQKIKIRDLGVSQTVFDDLKDFLENGKNHNRNILEELKTYIFA
;
A
#
# COMPACT_ATOMS: atom_id res chain seq x y z
N MET A 1 12.84 2.67 -27.01
CA MET A 1 13.47 1.68 -26.12
C MET A 1 13.96 2.43 -24.88
N LYS A 2 13.53 2.08 -23.65
CA LYS A 2 13.99 2.80 -22.45
C LYS A 2 15.48 2.52 -22.24
N ILE A 3 16.29 3.56 -22.07
CA ILE A 3 17.76 3.48 -21.85
C ILE A 3 18.10 2.58 -20.64
N THR A 4 17.16 2.41 -19.72
CA THR A 4 17.31 1.58 -18.51
C THR A 4 16.95 0.11 -18.72
N SER A 5 16.60 -0.32 -19.94
CA SER A 5 16.29 -1.73 -20.21
C SER A 5 17.57 -2.58 -20.10
N PRO A 6 17.56 -3.69 -19.35
CA PRO A 6 18.72 -4.57 -19.22
C PRO A 6 19.20 -5.11 -20.58
N TYR A 7 18.27 -5.33 -21.50
CA TYR A 7 18.59 -5.75 -22.88
C TYR A 7 19.30 -4.66 -23.68
N PHE A 8 18.94 -3.39 -23.46
CA PHE A 8 19.59 -2.25 -24.10
C PHE A 8 21.03 -2.06 -23.57
N LEU A 9 21.21 -2.18 -22.25
CA LEU A 9 22.54 -2.09 -21.63
C LEU A 9 23.44 -3.25 -22.05
N ALA A 10 22.92 -4.48 -22.12
CA ALA A 10 23.66 -5.64 -22.62
C ALA A 10 24.06 -5.46 -24.09
N LEU A 11 23.15 -4.97 -24.94
CA LEU A 11 23.43 -4.69 -26.35
C LEU A 11 24.48 -3.59 -26.51
N LEU A 12 24.40 -2.51 -25.71
CA LEU A 12 25.40 -1.45 -25.71
C LEU A 12 26.78 -1.97 -25.29
N ALA A 13 26.85 -2.84 -24.28
CA ALA A 13 28.09 -3.47 -23.83
C ALA A 13 28.72 -4.33 -24.92
N ILE A 14 27.92 -5.14 -25.61
CA ILE A 14 28.36 -5.99 -26.72
C ILE A 14 28.86 -5.14 -27.90
N VAL A 15 28.14 -4.07 -28.24
CA VAL A 15 28.53 -3.16 -29.32
C VAL A 15 29.84 -2.45 -28.98
N LEU A 16 29.99 -1.92 -27.76
CA LEU A 16 31.22 -1.28 -27.32
C LEU A 16 32.41 -2.25 -27.35
N TYR A 17 32.22 -3.48 -26.85
CA TYR A 17 33.25 -4.51 -26.89
C TYR A 17 33.64 -4.87 -28.33
N ALA A 18 32.67 -5.06 -29.22
CA ALA A 18 32.91 -5.38 -30.63
C ALA A 18 33.64 -4.24 -31.36
N VAL A 19 33.26 -2.99 -31.11
CA VAL A 19 33.94 -1.80 -31.67
C VAL A 19 35.37 -1.71 -31.16
N SER A 20 35.61 -1.95 -29.86
CA SER A 20 36.97 -1.97 -29.31
C SER A 20 37.83 -3.09 -29.90
N MET A 21 37.28 -4.31 -30.06
CA MET A 21 38.00 -5.41 -30.71
C MET A 21 38.30 -5.13 -32.18
N LEU A 22 37.38 -4.45 -32.89
CA LEU A 22 37.60 -4.04 -34.27
C LEU A 22 38.73 -3.00 -34.36
N VAL A 23 38.69 -1.95 -33.54
CA VAL A 23 39.76 -0.93 -33.45
C VAL A 23 41.11 -1.58 -33.14
N TYR A 24 41.15 -2.53 -32.21
CA TYR A 24 42.35 -3.31 -31.90
C TYR A 24 42.87 -4.10 -33.09
N GLY A 25 42.01 -4.89 -33.76
CA GLY A 25 42.39 -5.66 -34.94
C GLY A 25 42.96 -4.78 -36.05
N THR A 26 42.36 -3.60 -36.25
CA THR A 26 42.82 -2.63 -37.25
C THR A 26 44.22 -2.08 -36.88
N LEU A 27 44.46 -1.73 -35.61
CA LEU A 27 45.77 -1.26 -35.14
C LEU A 27 46.88 -2.31 -35.25
N CYS A 28 46.57 -3.58 -34.96
CA CYS A 28 47.53 -4.68 -35.12
C CYS A 28 47.91 -4.92 -36.58
N ILE A 29 46.95 -4.87 -37.51
CA ILE A 29 47.18 -5.13 -38.94
C ILE A 29 47.97 -4.00 -39.62
N PHE A 30 47.63 -2.74 -39.32
CA PHE A 30 48.20 -1.59 -40.06
C PHE A 30 49.44 -0.97 -39.42
N LYS A 31 49.79 -1.31 -38.18
CA LYS A 31 50.84 -0.60 -37.42
C LYS A 31 51.94 -1.46 -36.80
N ASN A 32 51.99 -2.78 -37.01
CA ASN A 32 52.95 -3.69 -36.35
C ASN A 32 53.02 -3.43 -34.83
N ALA A 33 51.86 -3.44 -34.18
CA ALA A 33 51.71 -3.06 -32.78
C ALA A 33 52.68 -3.83 -31.85
N THR A 34 53.37 -3.11 -30.98
CA THR A 34 54.32 -3.66 -30.02
C THR A 34 53.62 -4.09 -28.72
N ALA A 35 54.27 -4.90 -27.88
CA ALA A 35 53.71 -5.36 -26.60
C ALA A 35 53.28 -4.19 -25.67
N ASN A 36 53.97 -3.05 -25.76
CA ASN A 36 53.62 -1.84 -25.00
C ASN A 36 52.31 -1.21 -25.48
N ASP A 37 52.04 -1.24 -26.79
CA ASP A 37 50.79 -0.73 -27.37
C ASP A 37 49.60 -1.60 -26.96
N ILE A 38 49.81 -2.92 -26.87
CA ILE A 38 48.81 -3.89 -26.39
C ILE A 38 48.47 -3.62 -24.92
N SER A 39 49.48 -3.40 -24.08
CA SER A 39 49.29 -3.10 -22.65
C SER A 39 48.56 -1.77 -22.40
N ALA A 40 48.91 -0.72 -23.16
CA ALA A 40 48.25 0.58 -23.08
C ALA A 40 46.78 0.49 -23.53
N PHE A 41 46.51 -0.24 -24.62
CA PHE A 41 45.15 -0.45 -25.11
C PHE A 41 44.30 -1.25 -24.13
N GLY A 42 44.85 -2.34 -23.57
CA GLY A 42 44.19 -3.13 -22.53
C GLY A 42 43.87 -2.30 -21.27
N SER A 43 44.74 -1.38 -20.89
CA SER A 43 44.51 -0.46 -19.76
C SER A 43 43.36 0.52 -20.02
N ILE A 44 43.28 1.09 -21.24
CA ILE A 44 42.17 1.97 -21.63
C ILE A 44 40.85 1.18 -21.67
N LEU A 45 40.87 -0.01 -22.26
CA LEU A 45 39.72 -0.92 -22.28
C LEU A 45 39.25 -1.29 -20.86
N GLY A 46 40.19 -1.59 -19.96
CA GLY A 46 39.90 -1.86 -18.56
C GLY A 46 39.26 -0.66 -17.85
N GLY A 47 39.78 0.55 -18.10
CA GLY A 47 39.21 1.80 -17.58
C GLY A 47 37.79 2.07 -18.09
N VAL A 48 37.56 1.89 -19.39
CA VAL A 48 36.22 2.01 -20.02
C VAL A 48 35.27 0.95 -19.48
N GLY A 49 35.73 -0.29 -19.33
CA GLY A 49 34.96 -1.39 -18.76
C GLY A 49 34.56 -1.14 -17.31
N ALA A 50 35.48 -0.61 -16.48
CA ALA A 50 35.19 -0.23 -15.10
C ALA A 50 34.18 0.91 -15.01
N PHE A 51 34.32 1.95 -15.84
CA PHE A 51 33.36 3.06 -15.90
C PHE A 51 31.97 2.57 -16.32
N PHE A 52 31.90 1.73 -17.34
CA PHE A 52 30.64 1.15 -17.80
C PHE A 52 30.00 0.24 -16.74
N GLY A 53 30.80 -0.60 -16.07
CA GLY A 53 30.34 -1.42 -14.95
C GLY A 53 29.76 -0.58 -13.81
N GLY A 54 30.43 0.52 -13.45
CA GLY A 54 29.93 1.48 -12.47
C GLY A 54 28.62 2.16 -12.89
N PHE A 55 28.52 2.55 -14.17
CA PHE A 55 27.29 3.13 -14.72
C PHE A 55 26.10 2.16 -14.68
N VAL A 56 26.32 0.90 -15.08
CA VAL A 56 25.28 -0.15 -15.01
C VAL A 56 24.88 -0.43 -13.57
N ALA A 57 25.85 -0.52 -12.65
CA ALA A 57 25.58 -0.72 -11.23
C ALA A 57 24.70 0.40 -10.64
N LEU A 58 24.94 1.66 -11.01
CA LEU A 58 24.09 2.78 -10.61
C LEU A 58 22.64 2.60 -11.12
N ILE A 59 22.46 2.26 -12.40
CA ILE A 59 21.11 2.04 -12.96
C ILE A 59 20.38 0.92 -12.22
N ILE A 60 21.05 -0.20 -11.99
CA ILE A 60 20.48 -1.35 -11.26
C ILE A 60 20.12 -0.92 -9.83
N PHE A 61 21.00 -0.21 -9.14
CA PHE A 61 20.75 0.28 -7.78
C PHE A 61 19.55 1.22 -7.71
N TYR A 62 19.43 2.17 -8.64
CA TYR A 62 18.28 3.06 -8.70
C TYR A 62 16.97 2.32 -9.00
N GLY A 63 17.01 1.35 -9.91
CA GLY A 63 15.87 0.48 -10.22
C GLY A 63 15.43 -0.33 -8.99
N TRP A 64 16.39 -0.98 -8.33
CA TRP A 64 16.17 -1.74 -7.11
C TRP A 64 15.59 -0.88 -5.99
N LYS A 65 16.20 0.29 -5.72
CA LYS A 65 15.73 1.22 -4.68
C LYS A 65 14.28 1.66 -4.93
N ARG A 66 13.93 1.98 -6.18
CA ARG A 66 12.56 2.37 -6.54
C ARG A 66 11.57 1.23 -6.34
N GLN A 67 11.92 0.01 -6.75
CA GLN A 67 11.07 -1.16 -6.57
C GLN A 67 10.92 -1.52 -5.09
N HIS A 68 12.00 -1.44 -4.32
CA HIS A 68 11.99 -1.71 -2.89
C HIS A 68 11.10 -0.72 -2.13
N ASN A 69 11.24 0.58 -2.40
CA ASN A 69 10.37 1.60 -1.78
C ASN A 69 8.89 1.39 -2.10
N LYS A 70 8.56 1.04 -3.35
CA LYS A 70 7.19 0.67 -3.73
C LYS A 70 6.69 -0.54 -2.94
N SER A 71 7.53 -1.56 -2.78
CA SER A 71 7.18 -2.76 -2.01
C SER A 71 6.94 -2.44 -0.54
N ILE A 72 7.71 -1.53 0.07
CA ILE A 72 7.48 -1.09 1.45
C ILE A 72 6.09 -0.45 1.56
N VAL A 73 5.80 0.54 0.70
CA VAL A 73 4.50 1.22 0.70
C VAL A 73 3.34 0.24 0.50
N ALA A 74 3.46 -0.70 -0.43
CA ALA A 74 2.43 -1.69 -0.68
C ALA A 74 2.23 -2.65 0.52
N ASN A 75 3.30 -3.00 1.24
CA ASN A 75 3.21 -3.84 2.43
C ASN A 75 2.55 -3.10 3.60
N GLU A 76 2.94 -1.86 3.86
CA GLU A 76 2.28 -1.01 4.87
C GLU A 76 0.80 -0.79 4.53
N ALA A 77 0.49 -0.55 3.25
CA ALA A 77 -0.89 -0.41 2.78
C ALA A 77 -1.72 -1.70 3.02
N LYS A 78 -1.13 -2.90 2.84
CA LYS A 78 -1.78 -4.18 3.16
C LYS A 78 -2.03 -4.33 4.66
N LEU A 79 -1.09 -3.91 5.51
CA LEU A 79 -1.26 -3.93 6.96
C LEU A 79 -2.42 -3.01 7.38
N ALA A 80 -2.44 -1.78 6.87
CA ALA A 80 -3.54 -0.84 7.06
C ALA A 80 -4.88 -1.41 6.54
N PHE A 81 -4.87 -2.03 5.36
CA PHE A 81 -6.05 -2.66 4.77
C PHE A 81 -6.63 -3.74 5.67
N ASN A 82 -5.79 -4.63 6.21
CA ASN A 82 -6.23 -5.70 7.09
C ASN A 82 -6.88 -5.16 8.38
N LYS A 83 -6.34 -4.07 8.95
CA LYS A 83 -6.91 -3.42 10.13
C LYS A 83 -8.32 -2.87 9.85
N ILE A 84 -8.46 -2.09 8.78
CA ILE A 84 -9.77 -1.54 8.36
C ILE A 84 -10.74 -2.65 7.95
N HIS A 85 -10.24 -3.74 7.38
CA HIS A 85 -11.05 -4.90 7.01
C HIS A 85 -11.60 -5.64 8.25
N ASN A 86 -10.81 -5.76 9.32
CA ASN A 86 -11.27 -6.36 10.57
C ASN A 86 -12.43 -5.56 11.18
N GLU A 87 -12.33 -4.24 11.18
CA GLU A 87 -13.43 -3.35 11.60
C GLU A 87 -14.70 -3.57 10.77
N ARG A 88 -14.56 -3.81 9.46
CA ARG A 88 -15.68 -4.14 8.57
C ARG A 88 -16.36 -5.45 8.95
N SER A 89 -15.61 -6.45 9.40
CA SER A 89 -16.16 -7.72 9.88
C SER A 89 -17.08 -7.49 11.08
N ILE A 90 -16.69 -6.63 12.01
CA ILE A 90 -17.50 -6.25 13.18
C ILE A 90 -18.78 -5.53 12.73
N ILE A 91 -18.69 -4.57 11.79
CA ILE A 91 -19.86 -3.87 11.23
C ILE A 91 -20.86 -4.86 10.59
N HIS A 92 -20.36 -5.86 9.86
CA HIS A 92 -21.23 -6.90 9.28
C HIS A 92 -21.88 -7.77 10.36
N GLY A 93 -21.14 -8.14 11.40
CA GLY A 93 -21.69 -8.86 12.56
C GLY A 93 -22.80 -8.07 13.25
N LEU A 94 -22.59 -6.78 13.48
CA LEU A 94 -23.60 -5.86 14.03
C LEU A 94 -24.84 -5.78 13.15
N LYS A 95 -24.66 -5.66 11.83
CA LYS A 95 -25.77 -5.61 10.86
C LYS A 95 -26.57 -6.90 10.84
N PHE A 96 -25.90 -8.04 10.90
CA PHE A 96 -26.56 -9.34 10.98
C PHE A 96 -27.40 -9.47 12.27
N LYS A 97 -26.84 -9.08 13.42
CA LYS A 97 -27.57 -9.05 14.70
C LYS A 97 -28.78 -8.11 14.64
N LEU A 98 -28.62 -6.91 14.06
CA LEU A 98 -29.71 -5.93 13.92
C LEU A 98 -30.84 -6.43 13.01
N ASN A 99 -30.53 -7.13 11.93
CA ASN A 99 -31.55 -7.68 11.04
C ASN A 99 -32.35 -8.81 11.72
N ASN A 100 -31.72 -9.59 12.60
CA ASN A 100 -32.40 -10.67 13.31
C ASN A 100 -33.19 -10.20 14.54
N LEU A 101 -33.08 -8.90 14.89
CA LEU A 101 -33.76 -8.30 16.04
C LEU A 101 -35.27 -8.11 15.85
N SER A 102 -35.77 -8.12 14.60
CA SER A 102 -37.21 -8.02 14.31
C SER A 102 -38.03 -9.22 14.81
N ASP A 103 -37.38 -10.37 15.00
CA ASP A 103 -38.04 -11.66 15.25
C ASP A 103 -37.97 -12.08 16.73
N ILE A 104 -37.49 -11.20 17.60
CA ILE A 104 -37.14 -11.50 19.00
C ILE A 104 -38.25 -11.04 19.94
N TYR A 105 -38.64 -11.93 20.86
CA TYR A 105 -39.59 -11.63 21.93
C TYR A 105 -39.11 -10.43 22.78
N GLU A 106 -40.05 -9.58 23.21
CA GLU A 106 -39.76 -8.37 24.00
C GLU A 106 -38.88 -8.65 25.23
N SER A 107 -39.03 -9.82 25.85
CA SER A 107 -38.27 -10.26 27.02
C SER A 107 -36.76 -10.39 26.78
N ASP A 108 -36.33 -10.68 25.55
CA ASP A 108 -34.92 -10.89 25.22
C ASP A 108 -34.25 -9.62 24.68
N ARG A 109 -35.02 -8.58 24.29
CA ARG A 109 -34.49 -7.35 23.69
C ARG A 109 -33.42 -6.68 24.53
N ALA A 110 -33.58 -6.65 25.86
CA ALA A 110 -32.60 -6.03 26.76
C ALA A 110 -31.21 -6.70 26.68
N TYR A 111 -31.19 -8.03 26.54
CA TYR A 111 -29.95 -8.79 26.37
C TYR A 111 -29.29 -8.46 25.02
N TYR A 112 -30.07 -8.43 23.94
CA TYR A 112 -29.58 -8.09 22.60
C TYR A 112 -29.04 -6.66 22.50
N ILE A 113 -29.71 -5.70 23.14
CA ILE A 113 -29.24 -4.30 23.20
C ILE A 113 -27.88 -4.22 23.89
N ARG A 114 -27.72 -4.92 25.01
CA ARG A 114 -26.45 -4.95 25.76
C ARG A 114 -25.33 -5.60 24.95
N ASP A 115 -25.60 -6.71 24.28
CA ASP A 115 -24.65 -7.39 23.40
C ASP A 115 -24.25 -6.50 22.21
N PHE A 116 -25.23 -5.83 21.58
CA PHE A 116 -25.00 -4.88 20.48
C PHE A 116 -24.11 -3.71 20.90
N LEU A 117 -24.36 -3.13 22.08
CA LEU A 117 -23.53 -2.05 22.62
C LEU A 117 -22.09 -2.51 22.87
N THR A 118 -21.94 -3.73 23.39
CA THR A 118 -20.62 -4.31 23.66
C THR A 118 -19.82 -4.45 22.36
N GLU A 119 -20.46 -4.87 21.26
CA GLU A 119 -19.81 -4.97 19.94
C GLU A 119 -19.44 -3.60 19.34
N ILE A 120 -20.24 -2.55 19.57
CA ILE A 120 -19.87 -1.20 19.12
C ILE A 120 -18.72 -0.62 19.93
N ILE A 121 -18.67 -0.88 21.24
CA ILE A 121 -17.52 -0.50 22.07
C ILE A 121 -16.26 -1.22 21.56
N LYS A 122 -16.34 -2.52 21.26
CA LYS A 122 -15.22 -3.26 20.64
C LYS A 122 -14.76 -2.64 19.32
N LEU A 123 -15.69 -2.20 18.46
CA LEU A 123 -15.37 -1.52 17.20
C LEU A 123 -14.59 -0.22 17.46
N GLN A 124 -15.03 0.59 18.43
CA GLN A 124 -14.33 1.82 18.81
C GLN A 124 -12.95 1.55 19.42
N GLU A 125 -12.82 0.53 20.25
CA GLU A 125 -11.53 0.12 20.83
C GLU A 125 -10.55 -0.36 19.76
N GLU A 126 -10.99 -1.20 18.83
CA GLU A 126 -10.15 -1.62 17.69
C GLU A 126 -9.73 -0.44 16.83
N ARG A 127 -10.65 0.49 16.57
CA ARG A 127 -10.34 1.72 15.84
C ARG A 127 -9.25 2.54 16.53
N ASN A 128 -9.37 2.74 17.85
CA ASN A 128 -8.42 3.50 18.65
C ASN A 128 -7.03 2.85 18.68
N LYS A 129 -6.95 1.51 18.73
CA LYS A 129 -5.67 0.80 18.63
C LYS A 129 -5.03 0.96 17.25
N ASN A 130 -5.84 1.04 16.20
CA ASN A 130 -5.35 1.10 14.83
C ASN A 130 -4.93 2.50 14.38
N LEU A 131 -5.45 3.55 15.03
CA LEU A 131 -5.24 4.97 14.67
C LEU A 131 -3.75 5.35 14.53
N SER A 132 -2.91 5.04 15.51
CA SER A 132 -1.49 5.42 15.47
C SER A 132 -0.77 4.87 14.22
N SER A 133 -0.98 3.58 13.93
CA SER A 133 -0.38 2.94 12.77
C SER A 133 -0.92 3.43 11.43
N LEU A 134 -2.18 3.89 11.41
CA LEU A 134 -2.78 4.48 10.22
C LEU A 134 -2.22 5.88 9.98
N ASP A 135 -1.99 6.66 11.03
CA ASP A 135 -1.37 7.98 10.95
C ASP A 135 0.08 7.89 10.48
N GLU A 136 0.84 6.90 10.97
CA GLU A 136 2.19 6.59 10.48
C GLU A 136 2.19 6.28 8.97
N PHE A 137 1.25 5.47 8.50
CA PHE A 137 1.11 5.16 7.08
C PHE A 137 0.69 6.39 6.25
N ILE A 138 -0.27 7.18 6.74
CA ILE A 138 -0.71 8.42 6.08
C ILE A 138 0.48 9.38 5.91
N TYR A 139 1.31 9.52 6.95
CA TYR A 139 2.51 10.34 6.90
C TYR A 139 3.52 9.79 5.87
N LEU A 140 3.72 8.46 5.84
CA LEU A 140 4.61 7.81 4.88
C LEU A 140 4.20 8.07 3.41
N VAL A 141 2.90 8.05 3.11
CA VAL A 141 2.39 8.22 1.72
C VAL A 141 1.95 9.63 1.37
N GLU A 142 2.02 10.57 2.33
CA GLU A 142 1.53 11.96 2.22
C GLU A 142 0.08 12.02 1.68
N GLY A 143 -0.75 11.04 2.08
CA GLY A 143 -2.06 10.76 1.48
C GLY A 143 -3.19 11.61 2.04
N SER A 144 -3.35 12.86 1.56
CA SER A 144 -4.39 13.79 2.03
C SER A 144 -5.82 13.25 1.90
N LYS A 145 -6.10 12.50 0.82
CA LYS A 145 -7.41 11.86 0.61
C LYS A 145 -7.67 10.73 1.62
N LEU A 146 -6.69 9.86 1.84
CA LEU A 146 -6.79 8.76 2.79
C LEU A 146 -7.00 9.28 4.22
N HIS A 147 -6.25 10.32 4.61
CA HIS A 147 -6.41 10.99 5.90
C HIS A 147 -7.84 11.50 6.09
N ARG A 148 -8.39 12.23 5.11
CA ARG A 148 -9.76 12.73 5.16
C ARG A 148 -10.79 11.61 5.33
N LEU A 149 -10.67 10.52 4.56
CA LEU A 149 -11.60 9.38 4.64
C LEU A 149 -11.56 8.70 6.02
N ILE A 150 -10.36 8.57 6.59
CA ILE A 150 -10.14 8.02 7.94
C ILE A 150 -10.77 8.93 9.00
N LEU A 151 -10.63 10.25 8.86
CA LEU A 151 -11.25 11.23 9.76
C LEU A 151 -12.78 11.18 9.69
N GLU A 152 -13.35 11.20 8.47
CA GLU A 152 -14.80 11.12 8.25
C GLU A 152 -15.39 9.85 8.90
N TYR A 153 -14.72 8.72 8.72
CA TYR A 153 -15.12 7.47 9.34
C TYR A 153 -14.99 7.48 10.87
N SER A 154 -13.92 8.06 11.42
CA SER A 154 -13.76 8.20 12.88
C SER A 154 -14.89 9.07 13.48
N LEU A 155 -15.19 10.21 12.87
CA LEU A 155 -16.29 11.08 13.29
C LEU A 155 -17.65 10.39 13.21
N HIS A 156 -17.84 9.55 12.18
CA HIS A 156 -19.02 8.69 12.08
C HIS A 156 -19.10 7.71 13.25
N LEU A 157 -18.02 7.00 13.59
CA LEU A 157 -18.04 6.06 14.73
C LEU A 157 -18.29 6.76 16.08
N GLU A 158 -17.81 7.99 16.25
CA GLU A 158 -18.08 8.81 17.44
C GLU A 158 -19.55 9.25 17.54
N SER A 159 -20.23 9.45 16.40
CA SER A 159 -21.64 9.86 16.40
C SER A 159 -22.57 8.82 17.00
N PHE A 160 -22.12 7.56 17.13
CA PHE A 160 -22.87 6.52 17.83
C PHE A 160 -23.27 6.93 19.25
N GLN A 161 -22.39 7.64 19.97
CA GLN A 161 -22.64 8.07 21.35
C GLN A 161 -23.84 9.02 21.47
N LYS A 162 -24.28 9.62 20.35
CA LYS A 162 -25.43 10.52 20.28
C LYS A 162 -26.76 9.78 20.06
N ILE A 163 -26.73 8.51 19.67
CA ILE A 163 -27.93 7.70 19.48
C ILE A 163 -28.54 7.41 20.86
N LYS A 164 -29.84 7.70 21.04
CA LYS A 164 -30.57 7.47 22.30
C LYS A 164 -30.89 5.99 22.50
N ILE A 165 -29.83 5.22 22.68
CA ILE A 165 -29.84 3.75 22.87
C ILE A 165 -30.69 3.33 24.08
N ARG A 166 -30.91 4.21 25.06
CA ARG A 166 -31.80 3.94 26.21
C ARG A 166 -33.26 3.66 25.78
N ASP A 167 -33.65 4.04 24.56
CA ASP A 167 -35.02 3.89 24.03
C ASP A 167 -35.18 2.69 23.09
N LEU A 168 -34.12 1.87 22.92
CA LEU A 168 -34.08 0.68 22.03
C LEU A 168 -35.17 -0.38 22.31
N GLY A 169 -35.85 -0.31 23.45
CA GLY A 169 -36.94 -1.23 23.79
C GLY A 169 -38.26 -0.94 23.07
N VAL A 170 -38.49 0.29 22.60
CA VAL A 170 -39.87 0.79 22.37
C VAL A 170 -40.09 1.44 21.00
N SER A 171 -39.04 1.93 20.32
CA SER A 171 -39.21 2.81 19.16
C SER A 171 -38.55 2.29 17.88
N GLN A 172 -39.36 2.06 16.85
CA GLN A 172 -38.91 1.74 15.48
C GLN A 172 -37.88 2.74 14.95
N THR A 173 -38.01 4.02 15.33
CA THR A 173 -37.07 5.08 14.91
C THR A 173 -35.63 4.81 15.36
N VAL A 174 -35.42 4.21 16.53
CA VAL A 174 -34.08 3.89 17.04
C VAL A 174 -33.47 2.72 16.26
N PHE A 175 -34.29 1.77 15.81
CA PHE A 175 -33.85 0.68 14.92
C PHE A 175 -33.43 1.20 13.55
N ASP A 176 -34.21 2.13 12.98
CA ASP A 176 -33.90 2.75 11.71
C ASP A 176 -32.61 3.59 11.80
N ASP A 177 -32.44 4.38 12.86
CA ASP A 177 -31.21 5.14 13.14
C ASP A 177 -29.97 4.24 13.22
N LEU A 178 -30.07 3.08 13.87
CA LEU A 178 -28.97 2.11 13.96
C LEU A 178 -28.64 1.46 12.62
N LYS A 179 -29.68 1.17 11.83
CA LYS A 179 -29.50 0.58 10.50
C LYS A 179 -28.77 1.56 9.58
N ASP A 180 -29.18 2.83 9.61
CA ASP A 180 -28.55 3.91 8.87
C ASP A 180 -27.12 4.16 9.36
N PHE A 181 -26.89 4.14 10.67
CA PHE A 181 -25.56 4.23 11.26
C PHE A 181 -24.63 3.12 10.74
N LEU A 182 -25.06 1.87 10.75
CA LEU A 182 -24.25 0.75 10.28
C LEU A 182 -24.01 0.79 8.77
N GLU A 183 -25.01 1.18 7.98
CA GLU A 183 -24.89 1.29 6.54
C GLU A 183 -23.93 2.42 6.14
N ASN A 184 -24.03 3.57 6.80
CA ASN A 184 -23.08 4.67 6.63
C ASN A 184 -21.67 4.28 7.08
N GLY A 185 -21.52 3.60 8.22
CA GLY A 185 -20.22 3.10 8.68
C GLY A 185 -19.58 2.15 7.68
N LYS A 186 -20.36 1.24 7.08
CA LYS A 186 -19.92 0.34 6.01
C LYS A 186 -19.46 1.12 4.77
N ASN A 187 -20.16 2.18 4.39
CA ASN A 187 -19.82 2.99 3.21
C ASN A 187 -18.51 3.76 3.42
N HIS A 188 -18.34 4.41 4.58
CA HIS A 188 -17.08 5.06 4.94
C HIS A 188 -15.91 4.07 4.95
N ASN A 189 -16.10 2.92 5.61
CA ASN A 189 -15.10 1.85 5.64
C ASN A 189 -14.73 1.36 4.23
N ARG A 190 -15.74 1.16 3.35
CA ARG A 190 -15.50 0.78 1.94
C ARG A 190 -14.66 1.81 1.20
N ASN A 191 -14.93 3.10 1.38
CA ASN A 191 -14.18 4.15 0.70
C ASN A 191 -12.70 4.15 1.11
N ILE A 192 -12.42 3.92 2.40
CA ILE A 192 -11.04 3.76 2.90
C ILE A 192 -10.38 2.54 2.25
N LEU A 193 -11.07 1.39 2.22
CA LEU A 193 -10.52 0.16 1.64
C LEU A 193 -10.21 0.30 0.14
N GLU A 194 -11.08 0.97 -0.63
CA GLU A 194 -10.83 1.22 -2.05
C GLU A 194 -9.65 2.17 -2.26
N GLU A 195 -9.50 3.18 -1.41
CA GLU A 195 -8.31 4.06 -1.44
C GLU A 195 -7.04 3.30 -1.08
N LEU A 196 -7.06 2.44 -0.05
CA LEU A 196 -5.89 1.64 0.32
C LEU A 196 -5.44 0.70 -0.82
N LYS A 197 -6.37 0.18 -1.62
CA LYS A 197 -6.02 -0.64 -2.80
C LYS A 197 -5.18 0.12 -3.82
N THR A 198 -5.36 1.44 -3.96
CA THR A 198 -4.55 2.21 -4.92
C THR A 198 -3.08 2.20 -4.56
N TYR A 199 -2.73 2.11 -3.28
CA TYR A 199 -1.34 2.02 -2.80
C TYR A 199 -0.78 0.60 -2.88
N ILE A 200 -1.63 -0.42 -2.84
CA ILE A 200 -1.21 -1.83 -2.95
C ILE A 200 -0.84 -2.20 -4.39
N PHE A 201 -1.55 -1.63 -5.38
CA PHE A 201 -1.40 -1.98 -6.79
C PHE A 201 -0.68 -0.91 -7.64
N ALA A 202 -0.08 0.12 -7.02
CA ALA A 202 0.66 1.20 -7.68
C ALA A 202 2.11 0.87 -8.08
#